data_AF-A0A2D5MUF6-F1
#
_entry.id   AF-A0A2D5MUF6-F1
#
_cell.length_a   1.000
_cell.length_b   1.000
_cell.length_c   1.000
_cell.angle_alpha   90.00
_cell.angle_beta   90.00
_cell.angle_gamma   90.00
#
_symmetry.space_group_name_H-M   'P 1'
#
loop_
_entity.id
_entity.type
_entity.pdbx_description
1 polymer ?
#
loop_
_entity_poly.entity_id
_entity_poly.type
_entity_poly.pdbx_seq_one_letter_code
_entity_poly.pdbx_strand_id
1 'polypeptide(L)' 'MYSEKIEERIKRWLTKVDSHPLSKREADLTLLLNNDSEAWERYGKFYKGWTVEEIENLLKAVRTQSSKGL' A
#
# COMPACT_ATOMS: atom_id res chain seq x y z
N MET A 1 -8.83 -7.92 -11.53
CA MET A 1 -7.64 -7.18 -11.99
C MET A 1 -7.63 -5.85 -11.25
N TYR A 2 -6.50 -5.40 -10.72
CA TYR A 2 -6.42 -4.08 -10.10
C TYR A 2 -6.32 -2.99 -11.17
N SER A 3 -6.58 -1.74 -10.83
CA SER A 3 -6.34 -0.63 -11.75
C SER A 3 -4.86 -0.48 -12.07
N GLU A 4 -4.53 0.07 -13.24
CA GLU A 4 -3.14 0.31 -13.68
C GLU A 4 -2.34 1.10 -12.64
N LYS A 5 -2.97 2.11 -12.03
CA LYS A 5 -2.43 2.91 -10.93
C LYS A 5 -1.94 2.06 -9.74
N ILE A 6 -2.70 1.03 -9.35
CA ILE A 6 -2.35 0.12 -8.25
C ILE A 6 -1.21 -0.81 -8.69
N GLU A 7 -1.27 -1.33 -9.91
CA GLU A 7 -0.24 -2.22 -10.45
C GLU A 7 1.12 -1.52 -10.56
N GLU A 8 1.15 -0.29 -11.06
CA GLU A 8 2.35 0.54 -11.11
C GLU A 8 2.91 0.84 -9.70
N ARG A 9 2.03 1.11 -8.73
CA ARG A 9 2.41 1.35 -7.35
C ARG A 9 3.11 0.14 -6.72
N ILE A 10 2.54 -1.05 -6.93
CA ILE A 10 3.12 -2.31 -6.45
C ILE A 10 4.45 -2.60 -7.15
N LYS A 11 4.53 -2.47 -8.48
CA LYS A 11 5.78 -2.64 -9.24
C LYS A 11 6.89 -1.74 -8.69
N ARG A 12 6.59 -0.48 -8.40
CA ARG A 12 7.55 0.47 -7.82
C ARG A 12 8.00 0.09 -6.40
N TRP A 13 7.16 -0.57 -5.61
CA TRP A 13 7.55 -1.05 -4.28
C TRP A 13 8.41 -2.31 -4.37
N LEU A 14 8.11 -3.22 -5.30
CA LEU A 14 8.91 -4.42 -5.56
C LEU A 14 10.33 -4.10 -6.06
N THR A 15 10.55 -2.97 -6.74
CA THR A 15 11.90 -2.54 -7.15
C THR A 15 12.71 -1.87 -6.04
N LYS A 16 12.11 -1.67 -4.85
CA LYS A 16 12.75 -0.99 -3.70
C LYS A 16 12.77 -1.85 -2.42
N VAL A 17 12.83 -3.17 -2.59
CA VAL A 17 12.69 -4.17 -1.53
C VAL A 17 13.64 -3.94 -0.35
N ASP A 18 14.89 -3.53 -0.59
CA ASP A 18 15.89 -3.34 0.47
C ASP A 18 15.58 -2.19 1.44
N SER A 19 14.79 -1.19 1.02
CA SER A 19 14.54 0.00 1.84
C SER A 19 13.21 -0.06 2.61
N HIS A 20 12.18 -0.69 2.04
CA HIS A 20 10.85 -0.79 2.65
C HIS A 20 10.18 -2.11 2.22
N PRO A 21 10.25 -3.17 3.04
CA PRO A 21 9.61 -4.44 2.73
C PRO A 21 8.08 -4.29 2.62
N LEU A 22 7.46 -5.16 1.82
CA LEU A 22 6.01 -5.16 1.62
C LEU A 22 5.23 -5.30 2.93
N SER A 23 5.77 -6.01 3.92
CA SER A 23 5.16 -6.13 5.25
C SER A 23 4.98 -4.79 5.97
N LYS A 24 5.94 -3.86 5.85
CA LYS A 24 5.80 -2.50 6.39
C LYS A 24 4.73 -1.72 5.63
N ARG A 25 4.69 -1.86 4.29
CA ARG A 25 3.66 -1.22 3.45
C ARG A 25 2.26 -1.70 3.79
N GLU A 26 2.11 -2.99 4.05
CA GLU A 26 0.84 -3.59 4.49
C GLU A 26 0.37 -3.00 5.82
N ALA A 27 1.27 -2.89 6.80
CA ALA A 27 0.97 -2.32 8.10
C ALA A 27 0.56 -0.84 7.99
N ASP A 28 1.32 -0.04 7.23
CA ASP A 28 1.02 1.38 7.00
C ASP A 28 -0.37 1.58 6.37
N LEU A 29 -0.69 0.79 5.34
CA LEU A 29 -1.98 0.83 4.65
C LEU A 29 -3.13 0.43 5.58
N THR A 30 -2.92 -0.57 6.43
CA THR A 30 -3.91 -1.00 7.42
C THR A 30 -4.22 0.12 8.42
N LEU A 31 -3.19 0.82 8.90
CA LEU A 31 -3.36 1.97 9.80
C LEU A 31 -4.13 3.12 9.13
N LEU A 32 -3.80 3.43 7.87
CA LEU A 32 -4.51 4.47 7.11
C LEU A 32 -6.00 4.14 6.94
N LEU A 33 -6.34 2.89 6.64
CA LEU A 33 -7.73 2.45 6.50
C LEU A 33 -8.49 2.44 7.84
N ASN A 34 -7.79 2.29 8.95
CA ASN A 34 -8.36 2.44 10.29
C ASN A 34 -8.51 3.90 10.72
N ASN A 35 -8.28 4.88 9.82
CA ASN A 35 -8.27 6.32 10.11
C ASN A 35 -7.31 6.72 11.24
N ASP A 36 -6.20 6.00 11.39
CA ASP A 36 -5.17 6.35 12.37
C ASP A 36 -4.58 7.73 12.03
N SER A 37 -4.72 8.68 12.96
CA SER A 37 -4.37 10.08 12.72
C SER A 37 -2.85 10.28 12.56
N GLU A 38 -2.03 9.50 13.27
CA GLU A 38 -0.57 9.56 13.16
C GLU A 38 -0.11 9.00 11.80
N ALA A 39 -0.70 7.90 11.36
CA ALA A 39 -0.44 7.33 10.05
C ALA A 39 -0.85 8.30 8.92
N TRP A 40 -1.98 8.99 9.05
CA TRP A 40 -2.40 10.02 8.09
C TRP A 40 -1.44 11.22 8.07
N GLU A 41 -0.94 11.67 9.22
CA GLU A 41 0.06 12.75 9.29
C GLU A 41 1.37 12.35 8.59
N ARG A 42 1.87 11.15 8.84
CA ARG A 42 3.16 10.68 8.31
C ARG A 42 3.09 10.28 6.84
N TYR A 43 2.03 9.57 6.45
CA TYR A 43 1.94 8.86 5.17
C TYR A 43 0.81 9.36 4.27
N GLY A 44 -0.18 10.07 4.79
CA GLY A 44 -1.35 10.51 4.04
C GLY A 44 -1.03 11.31 2.78
N LYS A 45 0.05 12.10 2.80
CA LYS A 45 0.53 12.85 1.64
C LYS A 45 0.82 11.99 0.41
N PHE A 46 1.19 10.71 0.59
CA PHE A 46 1.45 9.80 -0.52
C PHE A 46 0.18 9.27 -1.19
N TYR A 47 -0.96 9.39 -0.52
CA TYR A 47 -2.28 8.94 -0.96
C TYR A 47 -3.22 10.11 -1.25
N LYS A 48 -2.69 11.33 -1.37
CA LYS A 48 -3.47 12.47 -1.85
C LYS A 48 -4.04 12.17 -3.24
N GLY A 49 -5.36 12.33 -3.40
CA GLY A 49 -6.06 11.99 -4.64
C GLY A 49 -6.32 10.49 -4.84
N TRP A 50 -6.16 9.68 -3.79
CA TRP A 50 -6.62 8.30 -3.75
C TRP A 50 -7.97 8.23 -3.03
N THR A 51 -8.88 7.41 -3.54
CA THR A 51 -10.09 7.05 -2.80
C THR A 51 -9.77 5.99 -1.75
N VAL A 52 -10.64 5.85 -0.75
CA VAL A 52 -10.52 4.79 0.26
C VAL A 52 -10.52 3.41 -0.43
N GLU A 53 -11.40 3.19 -1.40
CA GLU A 53 -11.46 1.94 -2.17
C GLU A 53 -10.15 1.63 -2.92
N GLU A 54 -9.47 2.64 -3.47
CA GLU A 54 -8.17 2.46 -4.11
C GLU A 54 -7.09 2.03 -3.09
N ILE A 55 -7.12 2.58 -1.87
CA ILE A 55 -6.21 2.20 -0.79
C ILE A 55 -6.50 0.76 -0.31
N GLU A 56 -7.78 0.38 -0.20
CA GLU A 56 -8.18 -1.00 0.11
C GLU A 56 -7.74 -1.99 -0.95
N ASN A 57 -7.92 -1.64 -2.23
CA ASN A 57 -7.49 -2.47 -3.35
C ASN A 57 -5.97 -2.59 -3.41
N LEU A 58 -5.24 -1.51 -3.09
CA LEU A 58 -3.79 -1.56 -2.95
C LEU A 58 -3.35 -2.49 -1.80
N LEU A 59 -4.01 -2.44 -0.64
CA LEU A 59 -3.75 -3.35 0.47
C LEU A 59 -3.97 -4.83 0.07
N LYS A 60 -5.07 -5.13 -0.63
CA LYS A 60 -5.33 -6.48 -1.16
C LYS A 60 -4.23 -6.92 -2.13
N ALA A 61 -3.73 -6.01 -2.97
CA ALA A 61 -2.65 -6.30 -3.90
C ALA A 61 -1.33 -6.61 -3.16
N VAL A 62 -0.98 -5.83 -2.14
CA VAL A 62 0.20 -6.08 -1.29
C VAL A 62 0.11 -7.43 -0.61
N ARG A 63 -1.04 -7.77 -0.02
CA ARG A 63 -1.26 -9.09 0.62
C ARG A 63 -1.11 -10.22 -0.37
N THR A 64 -1.72 -10.09 -1.55
CA THR A 64 -1.60 -11.09 -2.62
C THR A 64 -0.15 -11.31 -3.04
N GLN A 65 0.66 -10.24 -3.15
CA GLN A 65 2.09 -10.38 -3.48
C GLN A 65 2.90 -10.96 -2.33
N SER A 66 2.58 -10.60 -1.09
CA SER A 66 3.26 -11.13 0.10
C SER A 66 2.97 -12.62 0.28
N SER A 67 1.76 -13.08 -0.01
CA SER A 67 1.39 -14.51 -0.01
C SER A 67 1.98 -15.30 -1.18
N LYS A 68 2.41 -14.64 -2.26
CA LYS A 68 3.12 -15.27 -3.39
C LYS A 68 4.62 -15.40 -3.15
N GLY A 69 5.14 -14.84 -2.05
CA GLY A 69 6.52 -14.93 -1.60
C GLY A 69 6.65 -15.74 -0.32
N LEU A 70 6.34 -17.04 -0.40
CA LEU A 70 6.83 -18.16 0.41
C LEU A 70 7.05 -19.34 -0.53
#